data_AF-F8C632-F1
#
_entry.id   AF-F8C632-F1
#
_cell.length_a   1.000
_cell.length_b   1.000
_cell.length_c   1.000
_cell.angle_alpha   90.00
_cell.angle_beta   90.00
_cell.angle_gamma   90.00
#
_symmetry.space_group_name_H-M   'P 1'
#
loop_
_entity.id
_entity.type
_entity.pdbx_description
1 polymer ?
#
loop_
_entity_poly.entity_id
_entity_poly.type
_entity_poly.pdbx_seq_one_letter_code
_entity_poly.pdbx_strand_id
1 'polypeptide(L)' 'MRVCRTSASSKYCATCEYWGAVRQVRSSTVESEEWGLCSNRRGSFYGKEMKYKDCCSKYMRWIVLER' A
#
# COMPACT_ATOMS: atom_id res chain seq x y z
N MET A 1 5.52 5.88 -15.62
CA MET A 1 4.90 5.33 -14.41
C MET A 1 3.62 6.10 -14.13
N ARG A 2 2.51 5.42 -13.82
CA ARG A 2 1.24 6.06 -13.47
C ARG A 2 1.18 6.29 -11.96
N VAL A 3 0.96 7.54 -11.56
CA VAL A 3 0.77 7.90 -10.14
C VAL A 3 -0.71 7.79 -9.79
N CYS A 4 -1.01 7.00 -8.78
CA CYS A 4 -2.35 6.77 -8.24
C CYS A 4 -2.48 7.40 -6.85
N ARG A 5 -3.71 7.75 -6.47
CA ARG A 5 -4.02 8.42 -5.19
C ARG A 5 -5.03 7.62 -4.39
N THR A 6 -4.82 7.55 -3.08
CA THR A 6 -5.79 7.05 -2.10
C THR A 6 -5.73 7.85 -0.81
N SER A 7 -6.81 7.83 -0.02
CA SER A 7 -6.79 8.37 1.33
C SER A 7 -5.79 7.62 2.22
N ALA A 8 -5.08 8.35 3.08
CA ALA A 8 -4.24 7.82 4.15
C ALA A 8 -5.03 7.01 5.20
N SER A 9 -6.36 7.16 5.26
CA SER A 9 -7.22 6.37 6.14
C SER A 9 -7.70 5.04 5.52
N SER A 10 -7.51 4.85 4.21
CA SER A 10 -7.92 3.63 3.52
C SER A 10 -7.10 2.42 3.99
N LYS A 11 -7.69 1.23 3.95
CA LYS A 11 -7.01 -0.05 4.22
C LYS A 11 -6.65 -0.76 2.92
N TYR A 12 -5.79 -0.13 2.11
CA TYR A 12 -5.36 -0.65 0.82
C TYR A 12 -3.87 -1.00 0.81
N CYS A 13 -3.43 -1.71 -0.22
CA CYS A 13 -2.03 -2.02 -0.45
C CYS A 13 -1.14 -0.78 -0.39
N ALA A 14 -1.51 0.32 -1.05
CA ALA A 14 -0.74 1.57 -1.02
C ALA A 14 -0.54 2.16 0.39
N THR A 15 -1.43 1.88 1.33
CA THR A 15 -1.35 2.34 2.73
C THR A 15 -0.88 1.25 3.70
N CYS A 16 -0.49 0.08 3.18
CA CYS A 16 -0.06 -1.07 3.96
C CYS A 16 1.45 -1.09 4.18
N GLU A 17 1.95 -1.43 5.37
CA GLU A 17 3.39 -1.55 5.68
C GLU A 17 4.14 -2.41 4.65
N TYR A 18 3.49 -3.46 4.14
CA TYR A 18 4.07 -4.46 3.25
C TYR A 18 4.03 -4.11 1.74
N TRP A 19 3.80 -2.84 1.39
CA TRP A 19 3.77 -2.41 0.00
C TRP A 19 5.18 -2.25 -0.57
N GLY A 20 5.47 -3.00 -1.63
CA GLY A 20 6.76 -3.02 -2.31
C GLY A 20 6.78 -2.19 -3.60
N ALA A 21 6.24 -0.98 -3.59
CA ALA A 21 6.39 -0.02 -4.68
C ALA A 21 6.55 1.41 -4.14
N VAL A 22 6.98 2.34 -5.01
CA VAL A 22 7.24 3.72 -4.60
C VAL A 22 5.94 4.40 -4.17
N ARG A 23 5.99 5.05 -3.01
CA ARG A 23 4.87 5.81 -2.45
C ARG A 23 5.34 6.99 -1.59
N GLN A 24 4.50 8.00 -1.49
CA GLN A 24 4.73 9.18 -0.66
C GLN A 24 3.43 9.68 -0.03
N VAL A 25 3.54 10.30 1.15
CA VAL A 25 2.40 10.90 1.85
C VAL A 25 2.34 12.39 1.53
N ARG A 26 1.16 12.87 1.15
CA ARG A 26 0.84 14.29 0.95
C ARG A 26 -0.39 14.64 1.77
N SER A 27 -0.18 15.24 2.94
CA SER A 27 -1.23 15.53 3.92
C SER A 27 -2.05 14.28 4.25
N SER A 28 -3.32 14.23 3.84
CA SER A 28 -4.25 13.11 4.06
C SER A 28 -4.29 12.08 2.92
N THR A 29 -3.42 12.20 1.92
CA THR A 29 -3.39 11.36 0.72
C THR A 29 -2.07 10.60 0.61
N VAL A 30 -2.14 9.35 0.13
CA VAL A 30 -0.98 8.58 -0.31
C VAL A 30 -0.94 8.56 -1.83
N GLU A 31 0.15 9.05 -2.39
CA GLU A 31 0.48 8.90 -3.81
C GLU A 31 1.37 7.67 -3.96
N SER A 32 1.02 6.77 -4.88
CA SER A 32 1.70 5.49 -5.08
C SER A 32 1.73 5.13 -6.55
N GLU A 33 2.66 4.27 -6.95
CA GLU A 33 2.55 3.53 -8.20
C GLU A 33 1.28 2.68 -8.23
N GLU A 34 0.73 2.44 -9.43
CA GLU A 34 -0.49 1.66 -9.64
C GLU A 34 -0.35 0.19 -9.20
N TRP A 35 0.84 -0.37 -9.41
CA TRP A 35 1.18 -1.77 -9.16
C TRP A 35 2.39 -1.87 -8.24
N GLY A 36 2.44 -2.96 -7.47
CA GLY A 36 3.52 -3.22 -6.52
C GLY A 36 3.43 -4.61 -5.93
N LEU A 37 4.55 -5.08 -5.38
CA LEU A 37 4.62 -6.41 -4.79
C LEU A 37 4.19 -6.39 -3.32
N CYS A 38 3.52 -7.44 -2.87
CA CYS A 38 3.28 -7.64 -1.44
C CYS A 38 4.48 -8.33 -0.78
N SER A 39 5.12 -7.66 0.19
CA SER A 39 6.28 -8.19 0.92
C SER A 39 5.91 -8.99 2.18
N ASN A 40 4.61 -9.17 2.46
CA ASN A 40 4.14 -9.88 3.66
C ASN A 40 4.33 -11.40 3.53
N ARG A 41 5.42 -11.92 4.09
CA ARG A 41 5.73 -13.37 4.14
C ARG A 41 4.67 -14.23 4.85
N ARG A 42 3.82 -13.63 5.68
CA ARG A 42 2.75 -14.34 6.42
C ARG A 42 1.42 -14.38 5.66
N GLY A 43 1.32 -13.74 4.49
CA GLY A 43 0.11 -13.65 3.70
C GLY A 43 0.16 -14.46 2.40
N SER A 44 -1.00 -14.86 1.88
CA SER A 44 -1.15 -15.62 0.63
C SER A 44 -0.74 -14.83 -0.64
N PHE A 45 -0.41 -13.55 -0.48
CA PHE A 45 0.01 -12.64 -1.54
C PHE A 45 1.52 -12.37 -1.55
N TYR A 46 2.32 -13.02 -0.70
CA TYR A 46 3.78 -12.82 -0.69
C TYR A 46 4.38 -12.98 -2.10
N GLY A 47 5.09 -11.94 -2.55
CA GLY A 47 5.74 -11.91 -3.87
C GLY A 47 4.79 -11.75 -5.05
N LYS A 48 3.47 -11.61 -4.84
CA LYS A 48 2.50 -11.34 -5.91
C LYS A 48 2.38 -9.85 -6.17
N GLU A 49 2.19 -9.51 -7.44
CA GLU A 49 1.85 -8.17 -7.88
C GLU A 49 0.38 -7.88 -7.58
N MET A 50 0.14 -6.73 -6.96
CA MET A 50 -1.16 -6.28 -6.49
C MET A 50 -1.38 -4.84 -6.97
N LYS A 51 -2.65 -4.44 -7.11
CA LYS A 51 -2.98 -3.03 -7.37
C LYS A 51 -2.91 -2.25 -6.07
N TYR A 52 -2.59 -0.96 -6.19
CA TYR A 52 -2.49 -0.03 -5.07
C TYR A 52 -3.76 0.03 -4.19
N LYS A 53 -4.93 -0.27 -4.77
CA LYS A 53 -6.27 -0.25 -4.15
C LYS A 53 -6.75 -1.62 -3.66
N ASP A 54 -5.99 -2.69 -3.87
CA ASP A 54 -6.36 -4.00 -3.34
C ASP A 54 -6.27 -4.02 -1.82
N CYS A 55 -6.99 -4.94 -1.19
CA CYS A 55 -7.02 -5.10 0.26
C CYS A 55 -6.81 -6.57 0.65
N CYS A 56 -6.37 -6.81 1.88
CA CYS A 56 -6.25 -8.16 2.42
C CYS A 56 -6.48 -8.18 3.94
N SER A 57 -6.78 -9.36 4.48
CA SER A 57 -7.00 -9.58 5.92
C SER A 57 -5.75 -9.41 6.78
N LYS A 58 -4.56 -9.41 6.17
CA LYS A 58 -3.26 -9.20 6.84
C LYS A 58 -2.74 -7.76 6.68
N TYR A 59 -3.65 -6.82 6.44
CA TYR A 59 -3.33 -5.39 6.37
C TYR A 59 -2.68 -4.92 7.67
N MET A 60 -1.57 -4.20 7.54
CA MET A 60 -0.91 -3.49 8.62
C MET A 60 -0.73 -2.06 8.15
N ARG A 61 -1.18 -1.08 8.93
CA ARG A 61 -1.07 0.33 8.56
C ARG A 61 0.40 0.69 8.39
N TRP A 62 0.73 1.40 7.32
CA TRP A 62 2.07 1.91 7.10
C TRP A 62 2.45 2.88 8.23
N ILE A 63 3.57 2.64 8.89
CA ILE A 63 3.99 3.36 10.11
C ILE A 63 4.06 4.88 9.92
N VAL A 64 4.35 5.34 8.70
CA VAL A 64 4.41 6.77 8.36
C VAL A 64 3.04 7.45 8.48
N LEU A 65 1.94 6.69 8.42
CA LEU A 65 0.56 7.17 8.52
C LEU A 65 -0.03 7.16 9.95
N GLU A 66 0.79 6.86 10.97
CA GLU A 66 0.39 6.92 12.39
C GLU A 66 0.73 8.25 13.07
N ARG A 67 1.20 9.24 12.30
CA ARG A 67 1.46 10.61 12.76
C ARG A 67 0.21 11.46 12.87
#